data_AF-A0A4R6SI25-F1
#
_entry.id   AF-A0A4R6SI25-F1
#
_cell.length_a   1.000
_cell.length_b   1.000
_cell.length_c   1.000
_cell.angle_alpha   90.00
_cell.angle_beta   90.00
_cell.angle_gamma   90.00
#
_symmetry.space_group_name_H-M   'P 1'
#
loop_
_entity.id
_entity.type
_entity.pdbx_description
1 polymer ?
#
loop_
_entity_poly.entity_id
_entity_poly.type
_entity_poly.pdbx_seq_one_letter_code
_entity_poly.pdbx_strand_id
1 'polypeptide(L)'
;MARQVNGQEVIADEPTPAPISHDGRPVVWQQTRTLLLADGSTVYGCAHCTYTSPNVRSIRPHLSKHKRTRATTSSDPVAALVKQLGQVEEITKDRDRWKIRALKAEKSLKTLRDALGVSS
;
A
#
# COMPACT_ATOMS: atom_id res chain seq x y z
N MET A 1 -28.65 -16.99 -9.09
CA MET A 1 -29.57 -16.72 -7.96
C MET A 1 -29.69 -15.22 -7.86
N ALA A 2 -30.87 -14.65 -8.14
CA ALA A 2 -31.07 -13.21 -8.13
C ALA A 2 -30.82 -12.65 -6.72
N ARG A 3 -29.96 -11.63 -6.59
CA ARG A 3 -29.73 -10.98 -5.31
C ARG A 3 -30.90 -10.04 -5.05
N GLN A 4 -31.59 -10.22 -3.92
CA GLN A 4 -32.67 -9.32 -3.51
C GLN A 4 -32.19 -8.36 -2.42
N VAL A 5 -32.66 -7.12 -2.48
CA VAL A 5 -32.48 -6.11 -1.43
C VAL A 5 -33.87 -5.61 -1.06
N ASN A 6 -34.28 -5.78 0.20
CA ASN A 6 -35.62 -5.38 0.69
C ASN A 6 -36.79 -5.94 -0.15
N GLY A 7 -36.66 -7.16 -0.69
CA GLY A 7 -37.68 -7.78 -1.55
C GLY A 7 -37.68 -7.30 -3.01
N GLN A 8 -36.76 -6.42 -3.38
CA GLN A 8 -36.57 -5.97 -4.77
C GLN A 8 -35.40 -6.70 -5.41
N GLU A 9 -35.58 -7.11 -6.66
CA GLU A 9 -34.55 -7.73 -7.46
C GLU A 9 -33.48 -6.71 -7.88
N VAL A 10 -32.21 -7.09 -7.77
CA VAL A 10 -31.08 -6.30 -8.28
C VAL A 10 -30.89 -6.62 -9.77
N ILE A 11 -31.11 -5.61 -10.62
CA ILE A 11 -30.92 -5.68 -12.08
C ILE A 11 -29.43 -5.50 -12.44
N ALA A 12 -28.71 -4.62 -11.75
CA ALA A 12 -27.29 -4.37 -11.99
C ALA A 12 -26.50 -4.24 -10.67
N ASP A 13 -25.27 -4.73 -10.68
CA ASP A 13 -24.32 -4.66 -9.56
C ASP A 13 -22.96 -4.22 -10.11
N GLU A 14 -22.68 -2.92 -9.99
CA GLU A 14 -21.47 -2.30 -10.55
C GLU A 14 -20.61 -1.67 -9.45
N PRO A 15 -19.27 -1.61 -9.60
CA PRO A 15 -18.41 -0.85 -8.70
C PRO A 15 -18.81 0.63 -8.67
N THR A 16 -18.94 1.22 -7.49
CA THR A 16 -19.36 2.62 -7.38
C THR A 16 -18.27 3.56 -7.92
N PRO A 17 -18.57 4.47 -8.86
CA PRO A 17 -17.60 5.45 -9.34
C PRO A 17 -17.26 6.45 -8.24
N ALA A 18 -15.97 6.76 -8.10
CA ALA A 18 -15.47 7.82 -7.25
C ALA A 18 -15.71 9.18 -7.93
N PRO A 19 -15.82 10.27 -7.16
CA PRO A 19 -15.90 11.64 -7.70
C PRO A 19 -14.64 12.08 -8.44
N ILE A 20 -13.55 11.31 -8.35
CA ILE A 20 -12.24 11.62 -8.91
C ILE A 20 -12.05 10.79 -10.17
N SER A 21 -11.56 11.43 -11.22
CA SER A 21 -11.10 10.77 -12.44
C SER A 21 -9.59 10.87 -12.55
N HIS A 22 -8.97 9.83 -13.12
CA HIS A 22 -7.55 9.83 -13.47
C HIS A 22 -7.43 9.66 -14.99
N ASP A 23 -6.76 10.58 -15.67
CA ASP A 23 -6.61 10.58 -17.14
C ASP A 23 -7.92 10.39 -17.92
N GLY A 24 -9.00 11.02 -17.45
CA GLY A 24 -10.33 10.90 -18.06
C GLY A 24 -11.03 9.55 -17.83
N ARG A 25 -10.41 8.63 -17.09
CA ARG A 25 -11.03 7.36 -16.67
C ARG A 25 -11.66 7.51 -15.28
N PRO A 26 -12.89 7.03 -15.06
CA PRO A 26 -13.49 7.05 -13.74
C PRO A 26 -12.75 6.09 -12.82
N VAL A 27 -12.28 6.59 -11.67
CA VAL A 27 -11.75 5.72 -10.61
C VAL A 27 -12.96 5.14 -9.88
N VAL A 28 -12.94 3.85 -9.54
CA VAL A 28 -14.04 3.21 -8.79
C VAL A 28 -13.64 2.93 -7.34
N TRP A 29 -14.60 3.04 -6.43
CA TRP A 29 -14.47 2.57 -5.06
C TRP A 29 -14.59 1.05 -5.02
N GLN A 30 -13.45 0.36 -4.95
CA GLN A 30 -13.39 -1.10 -5.00
C GLN A 30 -14.23 -1.84 -3.94
N GLN A 31 -14.53 -1.19 -2.82
CA GLN A 31 -15.24 -1.80 -1.69
C GLN A 31 -16.72 -1.39 -1.59
N THR A 32 -17.18 -0.52 -2.50
CA THR A 32 -18.56 -0.03 -2.55
C THR A 32 -19.17 -0.42 -3.90
N ARG A 33 -20.34 -1.03 -3.84
CA ARG A 33 -21.11 -1.45 -5.02
C ARG A 33 -22.32 -0.54 -5.19
N THR A 34 -22.67 -0.20 -6.40
CA THR A 34 -23.91 0.47 -6.78
C THR A 34 -24.85 -0.58 -7.33
N LEU A 35 -26.01 -0.74 -6.68
CA LEU A 35 -27.02 -1.73 -7.05
C LEU A 35 -28.22 -0.99 -7.64
N LEU A 36 -28.59 -1.35 -8.88
CA LEU A 36 -29.82 -0.89 -9.51
C LEU A 36 -30.93 -1.90 -9.24
N LEU A 37 -32.02 -1.46 -8.63
CA LEU A 37 -33.16 -2.30 -8.27
C LEU A 37 -34.23 -2.29 -9.37
N ALA A 38 -35.12 -3.29 -9.34
CA ALA A 38 -36.18 -3.46 -10.33
C ALA A 38 -37.20 -2.32 -10.42
N ASP A 39 -37.35 -1.55 -9.35
CA ASP A 39 -38.17 -0.34 -9.32
C ASP A 39 -37.45 0.90 -9.89
N GLY A 40 -36.21 0.74 -10.37
CA GLY A 40 -35.36 1.81 -10.85
C GLY A 40 -34.62 2.58 -9.75
N SER A 41 -34.80 2.23 -8.48
CA SER A 41 -34.07 2.85 -7.39
C SER A 41 -32.62 2.36 -7.31
N THR A 42 -31.74 3.22 -6.78
CA THR A 42 -30.32 2.90 -6.60
C THR A 42 -30.00 2.79 -5.11
N VAL A 43 -29.36 1.69 -4.72
CA VAL A 43 -28.85 1.48 -3.36
C VAL A 43 -27.37 1.12 -3.39
N TYR A 44 -26.64 1.47 -2.34
CA TYR A 44 -25.21 1.21 -2.24
C TYR A 44 -24.96 -0.01 -1.35
N GLY A 45 -24.12 -0.92 -1.81
CA GLY A 45 -23.77 -2.16 -1.12
C GLY A 45 -22.32 -2.20 -0.66
N CYS A 46 -22.07 -2.94 0.41
CA CYS A 46 -20.72 -3.36 0.80
C CYS A 46 -20.27 -4.54 -0.09
N ALA A 47 -19.01 -4.54 -0.53
CA ALA A 47 -18.44 -5.69 -1.25
C ALA A 47 -18.20 -6.92 -0.35
N HIS A 48 -18.04 -6.71 0.97
CA HIS A 48 -17.64 -7.76 1.92
C HIS A 48 -18.81 -8.46 2.61
N CYS A 49 -20.03 -7.92 2.53
CA CYS A 49 -21.20 -8.52 3.18
C CYS A 49 -22.53 -8.13 2.51
N THR A 50 -23.64 -8.43 3.19
CA THR A 50 -25.02 -8.13 2.74
C THR A 50 -25.51 -6.73 3.09
N TYR A 51 -24.71 -5.90 3.76
CA TYR A 51 -25.11 -4.55 4.12
C TYR A 51 -25.34 -3.67 2.90
N THR A 52 -26.49 -2.98 2.89
CA THR A 52 -26.90 -2.02 1.87
C THR A 52 -27.45 -0.75 2.51
N SER A 53 -27.33 0.39 1.83
CA SER A 53 -27.89 1.67 2.28
C SER A 53 -28.26 2.55 1.08
N PRO A 54 -29.35 3.33 1.14
CA PRO A 54 -29.66 4.31 0.09
C PRO A 54 -28.65 5.47 0.04
N ASN A 55 -27.87 5.68 1.11
CA ASN A 55 -26.87 6.74 1.17
C ASN A 55 -25.45 6.15 1.13
N VAL A 56 -24.68 6.55 0.11
CA VAL A 56 -23.30 6.08 -0.07
C VAL A 56 -22.38 6.45 1.09
N ARG A 57 -22.67 7.57 1.77
CA ARG A 57 -21.89 8.01 2.95
C ARG A 57 -22.00 7.05 4.13
N SER A 58 -23.04 6.20 4.18
CA SER A 58 -23.23 5.17 5.21
C SER A 58 -22.35 3.95 4.99
N ILE A 59 -21.84 3.73 3.78
CA ILE A 59 -21.01 2.55 3.47
C ILE A 59 -19.61 2.70 4.07
N ARG A 60 -19.03 3.90 4.00
CA ARG A 60 -17.67 4.16 4.49
C ARG A 60 -17.47 3.88 5.99
N PRO A 61 -18.33 4.33 6.93
CA PRO A 61 -18.24 3.94 8.33
C PRO A 61 -18.61 2.47 8.56
N HIS A 62 -19.36 1.83 7.66
CA HIS A 62 -19.58 0.39 7.72
C HIS A 62 -18.32 -0.40 7.34
N LEU A 63 -17.58 0.02 6.31
CA LEU A 63 -16.33 -0.62 5.87
C LEU A 63 -15.25 -0.65 6.96
N SER A 64 -15.26 0.31 7.90
CA SER A 64 -14.33 0.29 9.04
C SER A 64 -14.53 -0.93 9.95
N LYS A 65 -15.75 -1.49 10.01
CA LYS A 65 -16.05 -2.74 10.75
C LYS A 65 -15.47 -3.98 10.08
N HIS A 66 -15.22 -3.90 8.77
CA HIS A 66 -14.52 -4.94 7.99
C HIS A 66 -13.01 -4.80 8.03
N LYS A 67 -12.46 -3.84 8.78
CA LYS A 67 -11.04 -3.85 9.12
C LYS A 67 -10.80 -5.11 9.95
N ARG A 68 -10.50 -6.22 9.27
CA ARG A 68 -9.68 -7.29 9.82
C ARG A 68 -8.53 -6.56 10.47
N THR A 69 -8.40 -6.71 11.79
CA THR A 69 -7.13 -6.51 12.48
C THR A 69 -6.08 -7.00 11.50
N ARG A 70 -5.29 -6.07 10.93
CA ARG A 70 -4.18 -6.44 10.06
C ARG A 70 -3.44 -7.45 10.89
N ALA A 71 -3.51 -8.73 10.51
CA ALA A 71 -2.91 -9.78 11.30
C ALA A 71 -1.47 -9.31 11.47
N THR A 72 -1.15 -8.89 12.70
CA THR A 72 0.21 -8.74 13.15
C THR A 72 0.77 -10.10 12.83
N THR A 73 1.54 -10.16 11.74
CA THR A 73 2.34 -11.32 11.39
C THR A 73 2.99 -11.72 12.68
N SER A 74 2.52 -12.81 13.26
CA SER A 74 3.10 -13.46 14.42
C SER A 74 4.41 -14.09 13.94
N SER A 75 5.32 -13.24 13.49
CA SER A 75 6.74 -13.52 13.50
C SER A 75 7.14 -13.18 14.91
N ASP A 76 7.72 -14.16 15.59
CA ASP A 76 8.29 -14.01 16.91
C ASP A 76 9.06 -12.67 16.98
N PRO A 77 8.58 -11.68 17.76
CA PRO A 77 9.09 -10.30 17.68
C PRO A 77 10.59 -10.24 17.99
N VAL A 78 11.07 -11.18 18.80
CA VAL A 78 12.50 -11.36 19.10
C VAL A 78 13.26 -11.84 17.87
N ALA A 79 12.75 -12.82 17.13
CA ALA A 79 13.42 -13.30 15.92
C ALA A 79 13.50 -12.22 14.83
N ALA A 80 12.48 -11.36 14.72
CA ALA A 80 12.51 -10.22 13.82
C ALA A 80 13.60 -9.21 14.21
N LEU A 81 13.73 -8.90 15.50
CA LEU A 81 14.76 -7.99 16.01
C LEU A 81 16.18 -8.56 15.81
N VAL A 82 16.38 -9.86 16.07
CA VAL A 82 17.68 -10.53 15.83
C VAL A 82 18.08 -10.43 14.35
N LYS A 83 17.13 -10.64 13.43
CA LYS A 83 17.38 -10.48 11.99
C LYS A 83 17.75 -9.05 11.62
N GLN A 84 17.05 -8.05 12.20
CA GLN A 84 17.36 -6.64 11.96
C GLN A 84 18.75 -6.27 12.49
N LEU A 85 19.16 -6.78 13.66
CA LEU A 85 20.50 -6.57 14.20
C LEU A 85 21.59 -7.11 13.26
N GLY A 86 21.40 -8.33 12.74
CA GLY A 86 22.33 -8.90 11.76
C GLY A 86 22.47 -8.05 10.48
N GLN A 87 21.38 -7.46 10.01
CA GLN A 87 21.42 -6.55 8.86
C GLN A 87 22.22 -5.27 9.15
N VAL A 88 22.06 -4.69 10.35
CA VAL A 88 22.82 -3.50 10.76
C VAL A 88 24.31 -3.79 10.85
N GLU A 89 24.68 -4.97 11.35
CA GLU A 89 26.07 -5.39 11.45
C GLU A 89 26.73 -5.50 10.07
N GLU A 90 26.05 -6.12 9.10
CA GLU A 90 26.57 -6.25 7.74
C GLU A 90 26.71 -4.91 7.02
N ILE A 91 25.75 -3.99 7.19
CA ILE A 91 25.85 -2.62 6.66
C ILE A 91 27.04 -1.89 7.28
N THR A 92 27.29 -2.10 8.57
CA THR A 92 28.41 -1.47 9.28
C THR A 92 29.75 -1.98 8.74
N LYS A 93 29.88 -3.29 8.55
CA LYS A 93 31.07 -3.90 7.93
C LYS A 93 31.29 -3.39 6.51
N ASP A 94 30.22 -3.26 5.71
CA ASP A 94 30.34 -2.76 4.34
C ASP A 94 30.77 -1.30 4.28
N ARG A 95 30.18 -0.45 5.14
CA ARG A 95 30.60 0.94 5.34
C ARG A 95 32.08 1.03 5.68
N ASP A 96 32.56 0.19 6.60
CA ASP A 96 33.95 0.24 7.05
C ASP A 96 34.92 -0.25 5.95
N ARG A 97 34.54 -1.30 5.20
CA ARG A 97 35.27 -1.72 3.99
C ARG A 97 35.32 -0.60 2.95
N TRP A 98 34.23 0.12 2.74
CA TRP A 98 34.19 1.26 1.83
C TRP A 98 35.12 2.39 2.28
N LYS A 99 35.10 2.76 3.56
CA LYS A 99 35.99 3.79 4.13
C LYS A 99 37.47 3.44 3.93
N ILE A 100 37.85 2.19 4.22
CA ILE A 100 39.24 1.75 4.03
C ILE A 100 39.65 1.87 2.55
N ARG A 101 38.78 1.46 1.62
CA ARG A 101 39.04 1.60 0.18
C ARG A 101 39.17 3.06 -0.24
N ALA A 102 38.29 3.93 0.24
CA ALA A 102 38.33 5.36 -0.06
C ALA A 102 39.63 6.00 0.43
N LEU A 103 40.03 5.76 1.68
CA LEU A 103 41.29 6.27 2.23
C LEU A 103 42.51 5.77 1.46
N LYS A 104 42.50 4.51 1.01
CA LYS A 104 43.58 3.97 0.18
C LYS A 104 43.64 4.69 -1.18
N ALA A 105 42.50 4.90 -1.82
CA ALA A 105 42.41 5.61 -3.08
C ALA A 105 42.89 7.08 -2.95
N GLU A 106 42.48 7.79 -1.89
CA GLU A 106 42.93 9.14 -1.61
C GLU A 106 44.46 9.23 -1.45
N LYS A 107 45.06 8.27 -0.72
CA LYS A 107 46.52 8.19 -0.59
C LYS A 107 47.20 7.97 -1.95
N SER A 108 46.69 7.04 -2.76
CA SER A 108 47.22 6.80 -4.10
C SER A 108 47.11 8.03 -5.00
N LEU A 109 45.97 8.73 -4.97
CA LEU A 109 45.77 9.96 -5.73
C LEU A 109 46.73 11.06 -5.28
N LYS A 110 46.98 11.19 -3.97
CA LYS A 110 47.97 12.12 -3.45
C LYS A 110 49.37 11.81 -3.99
N THR A 111 49.80 10.55 -3.94
CA THR A 111 51.10 10.13 -4.49
C THR A 111 51.24 10.45 -5.97
N LEU A 112 50.20 10.20 -6.77
CA LEU A 112 50.19 10.53 -8.20
C LEU A 112 50.25 12.05 -8.43
N ARG A 113 49.51 12.82 -7.63
CA ARG A 113 49.52 14.28 -7.72
C ARG A 113 50.89 14.87 -7.39
N ASP A 114 51.53 14.37 -6.35
CA ASP A 114 52.89 14.78 -5.94
C ASP A 114 53.91 14.43 -7.05
N ALA A 115 53.81 13.23 -7.65
CA ALA A 115 54.69 12.79 -8.74
C ALA A 115 54.53 13.61 -10.03
N LEU A 116 53.33 14.14 -10.29
CA LEU A 116 53.05 15.00 -11.44
C LEU A 116 53.37 16.47 -11.17
N GLY A 117 53.82 16.84 -9.96
CA GLY A 117 54.11 18.22 -9.58
C GLY A 117 52.87 19.13 -9.52
N VAL A 118 51.67 18.55 -9.47
CA VAL A 118 50.40 19.28 -9.42
C VAL A 118 50.03 19.53 -7.95
N SER A 119 50.90 20.20 -7.21
CA SER A 119 50.61 20.58 -5.82
C SER A 119 49.56 21.70 -5.82
N SER A 120 48.37 21.44 -5.24
CA SER A 120 47.43 22.51 -4.86
C SER A 120 47.78 23.04 -3.49
#